data_AF-X8DNP0-F1
#
_entry.id   AF-X8DNP0-F1
#
_cell.length_a   1.000
_cell.length_b   1.000
_cell.length_c   1.000
_cell.angle_alpha   90.00
_cell.angle_beta   90.00
_cell.angle_gamma   90.00
#
_symmetry.space_group_name_H-M   'P 1'
#
loop_
_entity.id
_entity.type
_entity.pdbx_description
1 polymer ?
#
loop_
_entity_poly.entity_id
_entity_poly.type
_entity_poly.pdbx_seq_one_letter_code
_entity_poly.pdbx_strand_id
1 'polypeptide(L)'
;MLSDWIPLMSSVVVAAAAFGGVVLTNRRADEREREKHRRDQLATAVGELLAGVEEASRQVISMQKAAAQYQRETGQPALHLGKLAAELTPASEVFDALMTQVQVARYRVELLEPRLEVPVLQLISWCLLQARPAILDQKVELSTFQKAQHAEMQALIEAYRTLR
;
A
#
# COMPACT_ATOMS: atom_id res chain seq x y z
N MET A 1 -16.34 -65.59 26.76
CA MET A 1 -16.59 -64.21 27.25
C MET A 1 -15.51 -63.18 26.87
N LEU A 2 -14.40 -63.56 26.20
CA LEU A 2 -13.36 -62.63 25.73
C LEU A 2 -13.62 -62.03 24.33
N SER A 3 -14.55 -62.62 23.55
CA SER A 3 -14.83 -62.23 22.15
C SER A 3 -15.59 -60.92 22.01
N ASP A 4 -16.36 -60.52 23.03
CA ASP A 4 -17.27 -59.35 22.94
C ASP A 4 -16.55 -58.02 23.23
N TRP A 5 -15.33 -58.07 23.77
CA TRP A 5 -14.51 -56.88 24.06
C TRP A 5 -13.77 -56.34 22.83
N ILE A 6 -13.43 -57.21 21.87
CA ILE A 6 -12.70 -56.87 20.66
C ILE A 6 -13.48 -55.88 19.77
N PRO A 7 -14.78 -56.09 19.45
CA PRO A 7 -15.56 -55.13 18.66
C PRO A 7 -15.82 -53.81 19.41
N LEU A 8 -15.88 -53.85 20.74
CA LEU A 8 -16.09 -52.66 21.56
C LEU A 8 -14.84 -51.76 21.56
N MET A 9 -13.65 -52.36 21.72
CA MET A 9 -12.38 -51.63 21.67
C MET A 9 -12.06 -51.09 20.26
N SER A 10 -12.39 -51.83 19.20
CA SER A 10 -12.18 -51.34 17.82
C SER A 10 -13.08 -50.13 17.52
N SER A 11 -14.33 -50.10 18.02
CA SER A 11 -15.22 -48.96 17.86
C SER A 11 -14.68 -47.69 18.55
N VAL A 12 -14.08 -47.83 19.74
CA VAL A 12 -13.47 -46.71 20.49
C VAL A 12 -12.24 -46.17 19.76
N VAL A 13 -11.40 -47.05 19.20
CA VAL A 13 -10.22 -46.64 18.42
C VAL A 13 -10.63 -45.90 17.14
N VAL A 14 -11.65 -46.38 16.43
CA VAL A 14 -12.18 -45.72 15.23
C VAL A 14 -12.80 -44.36 15.58
N ALA A 15 -13.58 -44.29 16.66
CA ALA A 15 -14.15 -43.02 17.14
C ALA A 15 -13.06 -42.02 17.55
N ALA A 16 -12.04 -42.46 18.29
CA ALA A 16 -10.92 -41.61 18.69
C ALA A 16 -10.10 -41.11 17.49
N ALA A 17 -9.86 -41.97 16.48
CA ALA A 17 -9.19 -41.59 15.24
C ALA A 17 -10.02 -40.60 14.41
N ALA A 18 -11.35 -40.79 14.34
CA ALA A 18 -12.24 -39.86 13.67
C ALA A 18 -12.28 -38.49 14.37
N PHE A 19 -12.40 -38.46 15.70
CA PHE A 19 -12.33 -37.23 16.48
C PHE A 19 -10.97 -36.52 16.35
N GLY A 20 -9.86 -37.27 16.42
CA GLY A 20 -8.52 -36.73 16.19
C GLY A 20 -8.33 -36.17 14.77
N GLY A 21 -8.89 -36.86 13.77
CA GLY A 21 -8.93 -36.41 12.38
C GLY A 21 -9.69 -35.10 12.22
N VAL A 22 -10.90 -35.00 12.78
CA VAL A 22 -11.73 -33.79 12.72
C VAL A 22 -11.06 -32.59 13.40
N VAL A 23 -10.43 -32.78 14.55
CA VAL A 23 -9.70 -31.71 15.26
C VAL A 23 -8.50 -31.23 14.43
N LEU A 24 -7.75 -32.15 13.81
CA LEU A 24 -6.62 -31.79 12.93
C LEU A 24 -7.07 -31.10 11.64
N THR A 25 -8.18 -31.53 11.04
CA THR A 25 -8.73 -30.87 9.85
C THR A 25 -9.27 -29.49 10.17
N ASN A 26 -9.95 -29.32 11.31
CA ASN A 26 -10.46 -28.02 11.75
C ASN A 26 -9.30 -27.06 12.05
N ARG A 27 -8.24 -27.52 12.75
CA ARG A 27 -7.04 -26.69 12.97
C ARG A 27 -6.36 -26.27 11.67
N ARG A 28 -6.22 -27.20 10.71
CA ARG A 28 -5.65 -26.88 9.39
C ARG A 28 -6.55 -25.95 8.57
N ALA A 29 -7.88 -26.05 8.73
CA ALA A 29 -8.82 -25.14 8.10
C ALA A 29 -8.69 -23.74 8.72
N ASP A 30 -8.64 -23.63 10.05
CA ASP A 30 -8.45 -22.37 10.77
C ASP A 30 -7.12 -21.70 10.40
N GLU A 31 -6.03 -22.46 10.29
CA GLU A 31 -4.72 -21.93 9.84
C GLU A 31 -4.78 -21.40 8.40
N ARG A 32 -5.46 -22.11 7.50
CA ARG A 32 -5.66 -21.68 6.11
C ARG A 32 -6.54 -20.43 6.03
N GLU A 33 -7.58 -20.35 6.85
CA GLU A 33 -8.44 -19.17 6.90
C GLU A 33 -7.71 -17.94 7.45
N ARG A 34 -6.88 -18.11 8.50
CA ARG A 34 -6.04 -17.02 9.02
C ARG A 34 -5.04 -16.54 7.99
N GLU A 35 -4.37 -17.46 7.30
CA GLU A 35 -3.40 -17.13 6.26
C GLU A 35 -4.09 -16.43 5.06
N LYS A 36 -5.26 -16.92 4.64
CA LYS A 36 -6.07 -16.26 3.62
C LYS A 36 -6.46 -14.85 4.05
N HIS A 37 -6.95 -14.69 5.27
CA HIS A 37 -7.36 -13.40 5.80
C HIS A 37 -6.19 -12.42 5.88
N ARG A 38 -5.01 -12.88 6.29
CA ARG A 38 -3.77 -12.08 6.28
C ARG A 38 -3.41 -11.62 4.87
N ARG A 39 -3.50 -12.50 3.87
CA ARG A 39 -3.23 -12.14 2.46
C ARG A 39 -4.24 -11.14 1.91
N ASP A 40 -5.52 -11.32 2.22
CA ASP A 40 -6.57 -10.39 1.83
C ASP A 40 -6.33 -9.00 2.45
N GLN A 41 -6.00 -8.94 3.75
CA GLN A 41 -5.62 -7.69 4.42
C GLN A 41 -4.38 -7.04 3.79
N LEU A 42 -3.36 -7.83 3.46
CA LEU A 42 -2.14 -7.32 2.82
C LEU A 42 -2.44 -6.75 1.42
N ALA A 43 -3.24 -7.47 0.62
CA ALA A 43 -3.66 -7.02 -0.71
C ALA A 43 -4.44 -5.70 -0.63
N THR A 44 -5.35 -5.57 0.35
CA THR A 44 -6.08 -4.34 0.62
C THR A 44 -5.13 -3.20 1.02
N ALA A 45 -4.22 -3.44 1.96
CA ALA A 45 -3.27 -2.42 2.43
C ALA A 45 -2.33 -1.93 1.31
N VAL A 46 -1.81 -2.84 0.48
CA VAL A 46 -1.00 -2.49 -0.70
C VAL A 46 -1.83 -1.72 -1.72
N GLY A 47 -3.09 -2.11 -1.94
CA GLY A 47 -4.01 -1.38 -2.83
C GLY A 47 -4.32 0.03 -2.35
N GLU A 48 -4.62 0.20 -1.06
CA GLU A 48 -4.82 1.51 -0.41
C GLU A 48 -3.58 2.40 -0.56
N LEU A 49 -2.39 1.82 -0.36
CA LEU A 49 -1.12 2.54 -0.49
C LEU A 49 -0.89 3.03 -1.92
N LEU A 50 -1.03 2.14 -2.91
CA LEU A 50 -0.86 2.48 -4.32
C LEU A 50 -1.87 3.56 -4.76
N ALA A 51 -3.15 3.42 -4.38
CA ALA A 51 -4.18 4.40 -4.70
C ALA A 51 -3.91 5.76 -4.04
N GLY A 52 -3.48 5.76 -2.77
CA GLY A 52 -3.14 6.99 -2.05
C GLY A 52 -1.94 7.70 -2.67
N VAL A 53 -0.90 6.96 -3.08
CA VAL A 53 0.27 7.53 -3.76
C VAL A 53 -0.11 8.06 -5.14
N GLU A 54 -0.98 7.37 -5.87
CA GLU A 54 -1.47 7.83 -7.17
C GLU A 54 -2.20 9.17 -7.03
N GLU A 55 -3.12 9.28 -6.07
CA GLU A 55 -3.88 10.50 -5.84
C GLU A 55 -2.99 11.66 -5.34
N ALA A 56 -2.06 11.38 -4.41
CA ALA A 56 -1.07 12.36 -3.97
C ALA A 56 -0.22 12.87 -5.15
N SER A 57 0.18 11.99 -6.07
CA SER A 57 0.95 12.35 -7.26
C SER A 57 0.13 13.20 -8.24
N ARG A 58 -1.17 12.92 -8.41
CA ARG A 58 -2.07 13.77 -9.20
C ARG A 58 -2.16 15.18 -8.61
N GLN A 59 -2.21 15.28 -7.29
CA GLN A 59 -2.21 16.56 -6.59
C GLN A 59 -0.92 17.34 -6.82
N VAL A 60 0.24 16.69 -6.76
CA VAL A 60 1.54 17.30 -7.11
C VAL A 60 1.55 17.83 -8.55
N ILE A 61 1.06 17.06 -9.51
CA ILE A 61 0.96 17.52 -10.92
C ILE A 61 0.06 18.75 -11.03
N SER A 62 -1.06 18.78 -10.29
CA SER A 62 -1.98 19.93 -10.28
C SER A 62 -1.29 21.19 -9.75
N MET A 63 -0.55 21.07 -8.65
CA MET A 63 0.27 22.14 -8.09
C MET A 63 1.33 22.63 -9.09
N GLN A 64 2.03 21.72 -9.78
CA GLN A 64 3.00 22.07 -10.83
C GLN A 64 2.36 22.84 -11.98
N LYS A 65 1.17 22.44 -12.42
CA LYS A 65 0.44 23.12 -13.51
C LYS A 65 0.04 24.53 -13.10
N ALA A 66 -0.48 24.72 -11.89
CA ALA A 66 -0.84 26.02 -11.36
C ALA A 66 0.39 26.95 -11.26
N ALA A 67 1.49 26.44 -10.70
CA ALA A 67 2.75 27.17 -10.61
C ALA A 67 3.30 27.57 -12.00
N ALA A 68 3.27 26.65 -12.97
CA ALA A 68 3.73 26.91 -14.34
C ALA A 68 2.83 27.91 -15.09
N GLN A 69 1.51 27.86 -14.88
CA GLN A 69 0.58 28.84 -15.46
C GLN A 69 0.86 30.23 -14.89
N TYR A 70 1.00 30.34 -13.57
CA TYR A 70 1.32 31.59 -12.91
C TYR A 70 2.62 32.22 -13.42
N GLN A 71 3.67 31.41 -13.58
CA GLN A 71 4.95 31.88 -14.11
C GLN A 71 4.82 32.41 -15.54
N ARG A 72 3.99 31.79 -16.39
CA ARG A 72 3.71 32.28 -17.75
C ARG A 72 2.96 33.60 -17.75
N GLU A 73 1.99 33.77 -16.85
CA GLU A 73 1.15 34.96 -16.77
C GLU A 73 1.87 36.15 -16.14
N THR A 74 2.73 35.92 -15.15
CA THR A 74 3.38 36.98 -14.37
C THR A 74 4.85 37.20 -14.70
N GLY A 75 5.49 36.26 -15.40
CA GLY A 75 6.92 36.28 -15.68
C GLY A 75 7.81 36.12 -14.45
N GLN A 76 7.23 35.87 -13.27
CA GLN A 76 7.93 35.72 -12.01
C GLN A 76 7.84 34.28 -11.50
N PRO A 77 8.88 33.76 -10.84
CA PRO A 77 8.81 32.45 -10.23
C PRO A 77 7.77 32.43 -9.11
N ALA A 78 7.10 31.29 -9.00
CA ALA A 78 6.02 31.00 -8.06
C ALA A 78 6.31 31.40 -6.59
N LEU A 79 7.57 31.33 -6.19
CA LEU A 79 8.04 31.65 -4.83
C LEU A 79 7.90 33.12 -4.41
N HIS A 80 7.72 34.06 -5.35
CA HIS A 80 7.87 35.48 -5.03
C HIS A 80 6.62 36.27 -4.64
N LEU A 81 5.43 35.69 -4.72
CA LEU A 81 4.21 36.44 -4.43
C LEU A 81 3.25 35.60 -3.60
N GLY A 82 2.95 36.07 -2.38
CA GLY A 82 1.95 35.49 -1.47
C GLY A 82 0.53 35.33 -2.08
N LYS A 83 0.30 35.78 -3.32
CA LYS A 83 -0.89 35.44 -4.11
C LYS A 83 -0.94 33.96 -4.50
N LEU A 84 0.21 33.33 -4.77
CA LEU A 84 0.25 31.89 -5.06
C LEU A 84 -0.07 31.05 -3.82
N ALA A 85 0.16 31.59 -2.62
CA ALA A 85 -0.19 30.93 -1.37
C ALA A 85 -1.71 30.70 -1.26
N ALA A 86 -2.57 31.55 -1.82
CA ALA A 86 -4.02 31.36 -1.72
C ALA A 86 -4.52 30.11 -2.47
N GLU A 87 -3.86 29.71 -3.57
CA GLU A 87 -4.26 28.55 -4.38
C GLU A 87 -3.40 27.31 -4.09
N LEU A 88 -2.10 27.49 -3.80
CA LEU A 88 -1.21 26.37 -3.52
C LEU A 88 -1.26 25.89 -2.06
N THR A 89 -1.62 26.73 -1.08
CA THR A 89 -1.70 26.29 0.32
C THR A 89 -2.81 25.25 0.52
N PRO A 90 -4.06 25.47 0.02
CA PRO A 90 -5.08 24.43 0.06
C PRO A 90 -4.65 23.16 -0.67
N ALA A 91 -3.95 23.31 -1.80
CA ALA A 91 -3.46 22.18 -2.57
C ALA A 91 -2.37 21.38 -1.83
N SER A 92 -1.51 22.07 -1.06
CA SER A 92 -0.51 21.47 -0.18
C SER A 92 -1.15 20.76 1.01
N GLU A 93 -2.17 21.35 1.64
CA GLU A 93 -2.91 20.71 2.74
C GLU A 93 -3.59 19.41 2.28
N VAL A 94 -4.18 19.41 1.08
CA VAL A 94 -4.74 18.19 0.48
C VAL A 94 -3.65 17.14 0.24
N PHE A 95 -2.48 17.55 -0.27
CA PHE A 95 -1.35 16.64 -0.44
C PHE A 95 -0.88 16.05 0.89
N ASP A 96 -0.74 16.86 1.94
CA ASP A 96 -0.33 16.40 3.28
C ASP A 96 -1.35 15.44 3.89
N ALA A 97 -2.64 15.70 3.68
CA ALA A 97 -3.71 14.79 4.11
C ALA A 97 -3.64 13.44 3.37
N LEU A 98 -3.41 13.45 2.05
CA LEU A 98 -3.22 12.24 1.25
C LEU A 98 -1.98 11.47 1.71
N MET A 99 -0.86 12.16 1.92
CA MET A 99 0.37 11.54 2.41
C MET A 99 0.20 10.95 3.80
N THR A 100 -0.61 11.56 4.66
CA THR A 100 -0.96 10.98 5.97
C THR A 100 -1.69 9.64 5.81
N GLN A 101 -2.65 9.54 4.88
CA GLN A 101 -3.33 8.29 4.57
C GLN A 101 -2.38 7.23 4.01
N VAL A 102 -1.45 7.64 3.13
CA VAL A 102 -0.39 6.77 2.59
C VAL A 102 0.51 6.24 3.72
N GLN A 103 0.88 7.05 4.70
CA GLN A 103 1.66 6.60 5.85
C GLN A 103 0.89 5.58 6.70
N VAL A 104 -0.41 5.76 6.90
CA VAL A 104 -1.24 4.76 7.61
C VAL A 104 -1.26 3.44 6.84
N ALA A 105 -1.44 3.47 5.52
CA ALA A 105 -1.40 2.28 4.68
C ALA A 105 -0.01 1.61 4.72
N ARG A 106 1.08 2.40 4.72
CA ARG A 106 2.45 1.90 4.88
C ARG A 106 2.58 1.10 6.17
N TYR A 107 2.18 1.65 7.30
CA TYR A 107 2.31 0.97 8.59
C TYR A 107 1.54 -0.36 8.62
N ARG A 108 0.39 -0.43 7.94
CA ARG A 108 -0.36 -1.69 7.78
C ARG A 108 0.41 -2.71 6.94
N VAL A 109 0.98 -2.28 5.82
CA VAL A 109 1.81 -3.16 4.97
C VAL A 109 3.04 -3.66 5.74
N GLU A 110 3.75 -2.78 6.45
CA GLU A 110 4.94 -3.12 7.24
C GLU A 110 4.61 -4.13 8.35
N LEU A 111 3.47 -3.96 9.02
CA LEU A 111 3.00 -4.88 10.07
C LEU A 111 2.60 -6.25 9.52
N LEU A 112 2.01 -6.30 8.31
CA LEU A 112 1.55 -7.53 7.68
C LEU A 112 2.68 -8.27 6.95
N GLU A 113 3.61 -7.54 6.35
CA GLU A 113 4.73 -8.07 5.56
C GLU A 113 5.94 -7.13 5.57
N PRO A 114 6.89 -7.32 6.52
CA PRO A 114 8.07 -6.47 6.66
C PRO A 114 8.99 -6.46 5.42
N ARG A 115 8.97 -7.51 4.59
CA ARG A 115 9.80 -7.56 3.38
C ARG A 115 9.45 -6.49 2.35
N LEU A 116 8.25 -5.92 2.42
CA LEU A 116 7.81 -4.84 1.55
C LEU A 116 8.19 -3.45 2.06
N GLU A 117 8.79 -3.33 3.25
CA GLU A 117 9.14 -2.04 3.86
C GLU A 117 9.98 -1.15 2.91
N VAL A 118 11.05 -1.72 2.34
CA VAL A 118 11.97 -0.95 1.49
C VAL A 118 11.30 -0.47 0.18
N PRO A 119 10.63 -1.33 -0.62
CA PRO A 119 9.89 -0.88 -1.79
C PRO A 119 8.81 0.18 -1.47
N VAL A 120 8.11 0.04 -0.33
CA VAL A 120 7.10 1.01 0.09
C VAL A 120 7.75 2.35 0.44
N LEU A 121 8.84 2.35 1.20
CA LEU A 121 9.58 3.56 1.56
C LEU A 121 10.13 4.28 0.34
N GLN A 122 10.61 3.54 -0.67
CA GLN A 122 11.09 4.10 -1.93
C GLN A 122 9.98 4.84 -2.67
N LEU A 123 8.80 4.21 -2.83
CA LEU A 123 7.64 4.81 -3.49
C LEU A 123 7.18 6.09 -2.77
N ILE A 124 7.11 6.06 -1.44
CA ILE A 124 6.72 7.23 -0.63
C ILE A 124 7.75 8.35 -0.73
N SER A 125 9.04 8.00 -0.63
CA SER A 125 10.14 8.97 -0.73
C SER A 125 10.16 9.62 -2.09
N TRP A 126 9.93 8.85 -3.16
CA TRP A 126 9.78 9.37 -4.51
C TRP A 126 8.64 10.39 -4.57
N CYS A 127 7.45 10.05 -4.07
CA CYS A 127 6.30 10.96 -4.08
C CYS A 127 6.58 12.29 -3.36
N LEU A 128 7.19 12.22 -2.15
CA LEU A 128 7.58 13.41 -1.39
C LEU A 128 8.65 14.24 -2.09
N LEU A 129 9.65 13.60 -2.71
CA LEU A 129 10.69 14.29 -3.45
C LEU A 129 10.15 15.03 -4.67
N GLN A 130 9.07 14.56 -5.29
CA GLN A 130 8.46 15.24 -6.43
C GLN A 130 7.53 16.41 -6.05
N ALA A 131 6.98 16.41 -4.83
CA ALA A 131 6.25 17.57 -4.31
C ALA A 131 7.17 18.80 -4.19
N ARG A 132 8.47 18.59 -3.95
CA ARG A 132 9.45 19.67 -3.76
C ARG A 132 9.75 20.48 -5.05
N PRO A 133 10.01 19.89 -6.23
CA PRO A 133 10.09 20.60 -7.51
C PRO A 133 8.83 21.40 -7.86
N ALA A 134 7.64 20.93 -7.45
CA ALA A 134 6.40 21.68 -7.63
C ALA A 134 6.42 23.06 -6.95
N ILE A 135 7.18 23.16 -5.86
CA ILE A 135 7.36 24.38 -5.07
C ILE A 135 8.61 25.17 -5.53
N LEU A 136 9.61 24.50 -6.11
CA LEU A 136 10.95 25.07 -6.40
C LEU A 136 11.24 25.38 -7.89
N ASP A 137 10.25 25.36 -8.78
CA ASP A 137 10.38 25.84 -10.18
C ASP A 137 11.43 25.08 -11.04
N GLN A 138 11.66 23.80 -10.75
CA GLN A 138 12.47 22.94 -11.60
C GLN A 138 11.59 22.31 -12.68
N LYS A 139 11.90 22.57 -13.96
CA LYS A 139 11.22 21.94 -15.10
C LYS A 139 11.46 20.43 -15.11
N VAL A 140 10.53 19.68 -14.56
CA VAL A 140 10.43 18.23 -14.77
C VAL A 140 9.41 18.00 -15.89
N GLU A 141 9.81 17.29 -16.94
CA GLU A 141 8.87 16.88 -17.98
C GLU A 141 7.81 15.93 -17.40
N LEU A 142 6.53 16.25 -17.58
CA LEU A 142 5.39 15.46 -17.08
C LEU A 142 5.44 13.99 -17.55
N SER A 143 5.94 13.75 -18.77
CA SER A 143 6.13 12.40 -19.32
C SER A 143 7.17 11.59 -18.54
N THR A 144 8.26 12.23 -18.12
CA THR A 144 9.31 11.64 -17.29
C THR A 144 8.80 11.37 -15.88
N PHE A 145 8.01 12.29 -15.33
CA PHE A 145 7.34 12.11 -14.04
C PHE A 145 6.41 10.88 -14.04
N GLN A 146 5.50 10.79 -15.02
CA GLN A 146 4.56 9.67 -15.10
C GLN A 146 5.26 8.33 -15.29
N LYS A 147 6.31 8.28 -16.12
CA LYS A 147 7.12 7.06 -16.31
C LYS A 147 7.81 6.63 -15.02
N ALA A 148 8.40 7.58 -14.28
CA ALA A 148 9.05 7.29 -13.01
C ALA A 148 8.03 6.80 -11.96
N GLN A 149 6.86 7.43 -11.88
CA GLN A 149 5.76 6.99 -11.01
C GLN A 149 5.36 5.53 -11.28
N HIS A 150 5.13 5.20 -12.55
CA HIS A 150 4.75 3.85 -12.95
C HIS A 150 5.84 2.84 -12.61
N ALA A 151 7.12 3.20 -12.79
CA ALA A 151 8.24 2.33 -12.46
C ALA A 151 8.30 2.01 -10.96
N GLU A 152 8.15 3.01 -10.08
CA GLU A 152 8.14 2.82 -8.62
C GLU A 152 6.94 1.99 -8.16
N MET A 153 5.74 2.29 -8.69
CA MET A 153 4.53 1.51 -8.39
C MET A 153 4.67 0.06 -8.86
N GLN A 154 5.24 -0.15 -10.04
CA GLN A 154 5.45 -1.48 -10.60
C GLN A 154 6.49 -2.27 -9.80
N ALA A 155 7.56 -1.64 -9.30
CA ALA A 155 8.53 -2.27 -8.43
C ALA A 155 7.89 -2.81 -7.14
N LEU A 156 6.98 -2.05 -6.53
CA LEU A 156 6.21 -2.51 -5.36
C LEU A 156 5.28 -3.68 -5.72
N ILE A 157 4.58 -3.61 -6.86
CA ILE A 157 3.70 -4.69 -7.32
C ILE A 157 4.51 -5.97 -7.59
N GLU A 158 5.69 -5.86 -8.19
CA GLU A 158 6.58 -6.98 -8.45
C GLU A 158 7.11 -7.57 -7.14
N ALA A 159 7.54 -6.73 -6.19
CA ALA A 159 7.94 -7.17 -4.86
C ALA A 159 6.79 -7.90 -4.12
N TYR A 160 5.56 -7.41 -4.25
CA TYR A 160 4.39 -8.07 -3.69
C TYR A 160 4.12 -9.43 -4.35
N ARG A 161 4.28 -9.53 -5.67
CA ARG A 161 4.06 -10.78 -6.43
C ARG A 161 5.10 -11.86 -6.10
N THR A 162 6.35 -11.48 -5.82
CA THR A 162 7.43 -12.43 -5.49
C THR A 162 7.36 -12.99 -4.07
N LEU A 163 6.45 -12.50 -3.23
CA LEU A 163 6.15 -13.09 -1.91
C LEU A 163 5.32 -14.38 -2.00
N ARG A 164 4.66 -14.61 -3.14
CA ARG A 164 3.76 -15.73 -3.37
C ARG A 164 4.51 -16.98 -3.80
#